data_AF-A0A1G0JZI5-F1
#
_entry.id   AF-A0A1G0JZI5-F1
#
_cell.length_a   1.000
_cell.length_b   1.000
_cell.length_c   1.000
_cell.angle_alpha   90.00
_cell.angle_beta   90.00
_cell.angle_gamma   90.00
#
_symmetry.space_group_name_H-M   'P 1'
#
loop_
_entity.id
_entity.type
_entity.pdbx_description
1 polymer ?
#
loop_
_entity_poly.entity_id
_entity_poly.type
_entity_poly.pdbx_seq_one_letter_code
_entity_poly.pdbx_strand_id
1 'polypeptide(L)'
;MCAIDCAQVGLLRALAMRFGYRLFLKGGMAMRALFGSLRLTKDIDFERDPTLSGISLRSALPAALNAAALAASLQAPRVAITKDTNTTIRASLGATLGATGESVQYEVEISCRGLPPVENLVHISVVPPLAYRMTPFGVNSYDRHALAAAKLAALHSDNRSVPRDVFDLNDLIAHGANPVSLLRARAEPGWLRAVSAKAIERTGAIGWDRAYAELVPYLPKSAAEQLDASRWDDLCLRVAETVDAWVKDAQ
;
A
#
# COMPACT_ATOMS: atom_id res chain seq x y z
N MET A 1 9.51 -9.29 17.29
CA MET A 1 9.40 -7.89 16.84
C MET A 1 10.00 -7.82 15.44
N CYS A 2 9.27 -7.34 14.44
CA CYS A 2 9.70 -7.49 13.05
C CYS A 2 10.74 -6.41 12.69
N ALA A 3 12.02 -6.77 12.57
CA ALA A 3 13.06 -5.81 12.16
C ALA A 3 12.80 -5.24 10.75
N ILE A 4 12.13 -6.00 9.89
CA ILE A 4 11.66 -5.52 8.57
C ILE A 4 10.75 -4.31 8.74
N ASP A 5 9.84 -4.34 9.71
CA ASP A 5 8.90 -3.25 9.95
C ASP A 5 9.63 -1.96 10.40
N CYS A 6 10.59 -2.10 11.31
CA CYS A 6 11.48 -1.00 11.70
C CYS A 6 12.23 -0.43 10.48
N ALA A 7 12.74 -1.30 9.59
CA ALA A 7 13.40 -0.88 8.35
C ALA A 7 12.44 -0.17 7.39
N GLN A 8 11.22 -0.66 7.22
CA GLN A 8 10.20 -0.05 6.38
C GLN A 8 9.84 1.36 6.88
N VAL A 9 9.58 1.51 8.19
CA VAL A 9 9.33 2.82 8.83
C VAL A 9 10.55 3.74 8.76
N GLY A 10 11.76 3.19 8.88
CA GLY A 10 13.01 3.91 8.68
C GLY A 10 13.17 4.46 7.28
N LEU A 11 12.79 3.69 6.26
CA LEU A 11 12.78 4.13 4.87
C LEU A 11 11.80 5.28 4.65
N LEU A 12 10.58 5.16 5.17
CA LEU A 12 9.58 6.23 5.13
C LEU A 12 10.14 7.54 5.68
N ARG A 13 10.78 7.49 6.86
CA ARG A 13 11.42 8.66 7.47
C ARG A 13 12.54 9.23 6.60
N ALA A 14 13.43 8.38 6.09
CA ALA A 14 14.55 8.81 5.26
C ALA A 14 14.08 9.51 3.97
N LEU A 15 13.09 8.93 3.29
CA LEU A 15 12.51 9.50 2.08
C LEU A 15 11.74 10.80 2.38
N ALA A 16 10.97 10.85 3.47
CA ALA A 16 10.24 12.03 3.86
C ALA A 16 11.18 13.20 4.20
N MET A 17 12.25 12.95 4.95
CA MET A 17 13.27 13.97 5.24
C MET A 17 14.00 14.45 3.99
N ARG A 18 14.23 13.55 3.01
CA ARG A 18 14.99 13.88 1.79
C ARG A 18 14.15 14.64 0.76
N PHE A 19 12.90 14.24 0.57
CA PHE A 19 12.06 14.71 -0.53
C PHE A 19 10.90 15.61 -0.09
N GLY A 20 10.63 15.67 1.22
CA GLY A 20 9.56 16.47 1.80
C GLY A 20 8.21 16.12 1.18
N TYR A 21 7.51 17.16 0.75
CA TYR A 21 6.14 17.08 0.25
C TYR A 21 5.99 16.50 -1.16
N ARG A 22 7.07 16.02 -1.78
CA ARG A 22 7.10 15.57 -3.19
C ARG A 22 6.97 14.06 -3.38
N LEU A 23 6.81 13.30 -2.30
CA LEU A 23 6.52 11.88 -2.33
C LEU A 23 5.26 11.59 -1.53
N PHE A 24 4.32 10.88 -2.15
CA PHE A 24 3.02 10.57 -1.58
C PHE A 24 2.90 9.08 -1.37
N LEU A 25 2.83 8.67 -0.10
CA LEU A 25 2.64 7.30 0.30
C LEU A 25 1.27 6.80 -0.18
N LYS A 26 1.26 5.61 -0.79
CA LYS A 26 0.05 4.93 -1.25
C LYS A 26 0.08 3.44 -0.86
N GLY A 27 -0.91 2.68 -1.33
CA GLY A 27 -0.96 1.24 -1.13
C GLY A 27 -1.19 0.82 0.33
N GLY A 28 -0.74 -0.38 0.68
CA GLY A 28 -0.97 -0.93 2.03
C GLY A 28 -0.25 -0.14 3.12
N MET A 29 0.92 0.41 2.84
CA MET A 29 1.68 1.17 3.85
C MET A 29 1.02 2.52 4.16
N ALA A 30 0.36 3.15 3.19
CA ALA A 30 -0.50 4.32 3.44
C ALA A 30 -1.65 3.98 4.37
N MET A 31 -2.37 2.88 4.09
CA MET A 31 -3.48 2.44 4.94
C MET A 31 -3.03 2.18 6.37
N ARG A 32 -1.88 1.55 6.53
CA ARG A 32 -1.28 1.33 7.84
C ARG A 32 -0.95 2.63 8.56
N ALA A 33 -0.36 3.60 7.85
CA ALA A 33 0.01 4.88 8.44
C ALA A 33 -1.22 5.75 8.80
N LEU A 34 -2.29 5.67 8.02
CA LEU A 34 -3.52 6.46 8.21
C LEU A 34 -4.48 5.89 9.24
N PHE A 35 -4.72 4.57 9.17
CA PHE A 35 -5.82 3.91 9.88
C PHE A 35 -5.33 2.83 10.85
N GLY A 36 -4.01 2.63 10.95
CA GLY A 36 -3.46 1.52 11.72
C GLY A 36 -3.84 0.15 11.12
N SER A 37 -4.09 0.10 9.80
CA SER A 37 -4.52 -1.10 9.09
C SER A 37 -3.70 -2.32 9.52
N LEU A 38 -4.43 -3.38 9.83
CA LEU A 38 -3.95 -4.45 10.69
C LEU A 38 -2.87 -5.29 10.00
N ARG A 39 -2.97 -5.53 8.70
CA ARG A 39 -2.08 -6.47 8.02
C ARG A 39 -0.67 -5.92 7.76
N LEU A 40 0.33 -6.78 7.93
CA LEU A 40 1.70 -6.50 7.54
C LEU A 40 1.80 -6.27 6.03
N THR A 41 2.56 -5.25 5.64
CA THR A 41 2.77 -4.85 4.25
C THR A 41 4.10 -5.39 3.76
N LYS A 42 4.09 -6.16 2.67
CA LYS A 42 5.35 -6.61 2.05
C LYS A 42 6.08 -5.49 1.34
N ASP A 43 5.34 -4.60 0.71
CA ASP A 43 5.88 -3.58 -0.19
C ASP A 43 5.48 -2.18 0.27
N ILE A 44 6.31 -1.20 -0.08
CA ILE A 44 6.03 0.23 0.14
C ILE A 44 5.85 0.90 -1.21
N ASP A 45 4.71 1.56 -1.39
CA ASP A 45 4.37 2.23 -2.65
C ASP A 45 4.31 3.75 -2.46
N PHE A 46 4.92 4.49 -3.39
CA PHE A 46 4.83 5.95 -3.47
C PHE A 46 4.39 6.40 -4.87
N GLU A 47 3.73 7.55 -4.93
CA GLU A 47 3.64 8.39 -6.11
C GLU A 47 4.58 9.59 -5.94
N ARG A 48 5.37 9.91 -6.95
CA ARG A 48 6.17 11.14 -6.93
C ARG A 48 5.44 12.30 -7.58
N ASP A 49 5.67 13.48 -7.04
CA ASP A 49 5.37 14.72 -7.75
C ASP A 49 6.13 14.76 -9.10
N PRO A 50 5.48 15.15 -10.21
CA PRO A 50 6.13 15.24 -11.52
C PRO A 50 7.40 16.10 -11.53
N THR A 51 7.47 17.13 -10.69
CA THR A 51 8.62 18.02 -10.53
C THR A 51 9.83 17.35 -9.86
N LEU A 52 9.63 16.23 -9.15
CA LEU A 52 10.73 15.50 -8.52
C LEU A 52 11.46 14.64 -9.56
N SER A 53 12.69 15.01 -9.89
CA SER A 53 13.51 14.31 -10.88
C SER A 53 13.71 12.82 -10.54
N GLY A 54 13.45 11.95 -11.51
CA GLY A 54 13.74 10.51 -11.42
C GLY A 54 15.24 10.24 -11.19
N ILE A 55 16.14 11.08 -11.70
CA ILE A 55 17.59 10.96 -11.45
C ILE A 55 17.88 11.12 -9.96
N SER A 56 17.26 12.11 -9.31
CA SER A 56 17.47 12.35 -7.88
C SER A 56 16.91 11.23 -7.01
N LEU A 57 15.82 10.59 -7.45
CA LEU A 57 15.27 9.42 -6.77
C LEU A 57 16.19 8.21 -6.90
N ARG A 58 16.70 7.95 -8.10
CA ARG A 58 17.63 6.84 -8.35
C ARG A 58 18.90 6.91 -7.51
N SER A 59 19.46 8.11 -7.35
CA SER A 59 20.68 8.27 -6.56
C SER A 59 20.43 8.16 -5.04
N ALA A 60 19.28 8.63 -4.56
CA ALA A 60 19.01 8.65 -3.11
C ALA A 60 18.35 7.36 -2.59
N LEU A 61 17.59 6.64 -3.41
CA LEU A 61 16.82 5.47 -2.97
C LEU A 61 17.73 4.35 -2.41
N PRO A 62 18.87 3.99 -3.02
CA PRO A 62 19.76 3.00 -2.44
C PRO A 62 20.35 3.41 -1.08
N ALA A 63 20.72 4.69 -0.96
CA ALA A 63 21.24 5.23 0.30
C ALA A 63 20.18 5.22 1.41
N ALA A 64 18.92 5.56 1.07
CA ALA A 64 17.81 5.54 2.02
C ALA A 64 17.50 4.11 2.49
N LEU A 65 17.47 3.13 1.57
CA LEU A 65 17.27 1.71 1.92
C LEU A 65 18.40 1.18 2.82
N ASN A 66 19.65 1.51 2.50
CA ASN A 66 20.79 1.10 3.32
C ASN A 66 20.75 1.72 4.72
N ALA A 67 20.47 3.02 4.82
CA ALA A 67 20.32 3.70 6.11
C ALA A 67 19.19 3.10 6.96
N ALA A 68 18.06 2.78 6.32
CA ALA A 68 16.93 2.13 6.97
C ALA A 68 17.27 0.72 7.48
N ALA A 69 18.03 -0.07 6.70
CA ALA A 69 18.49 -1.39 7.11
C ALA A 69 19.40 -1.32 8.34
N LEU A 70 20.35 -0.38 8.34
CA LEU A 70 21.26 -0.15 9.47
C LEU A 70 20.51 0.27 10.73
N ALA A 71 19.54 1.19 10.62
CA ALA A 71 18.71 1.61 11.74
C ALA A 71 17.92 0.45 12.36
N ALA A 72 17.53 -0.52 11.54
CA ALA A 72 16.85 -1.74 11.96
C ALA A 72 17.78 -2.88 12.40
N SER A 73 19.10 -2.64 12.47
CA SER A 73 20.12 -3.64 12.80
C SER A 73 20.13 -4.87 11.87
N LEU A 74 19.71 -4.70 10.62
CA LEU A 74 19.78 -5.74 9.59
C LEU A 74 21.23 -5.95 9.15
N GLN A 75 21.61 -7.21 8.96
CA GLN A 75 22.97 -7.60 8.59
C GLN A 75 23.10 -7.80 7.08
N ALA A 76 24.29 -7.50 6.56
CA ALA A 76 24.66 -7.64 5.15
C ALA A 76 23.60 -7.12 4.15
N PRO A 77 23.14 -5.86 4.27
CA PRO A 77 22.10 -5.32 3.39
C PRO A 77 22.57 -5.32 1.92
N ARG A 78 21.71 -5.82 1.04
CA ARG A 78 21.86 -5.83 -0.41
C ARG A 78 20.73 -5.02 -1.01
N VAL A 79 21.09 -3.91 -1.64
CA VAL A 79 20.13 -3.02 -2.29
C VAL A 79 20.30 -3.10 -3.80
N ALA A 80 19.20 -3.22 -4.53
CA ALA A 80 19.20 -3.24 -5.99
C ALA A 80 18.03 -2.41 -6.53
N ILE A 81 18.27 -1.66 -7.61
CA ILE A 81 17.18 -1.14 -8.44
C ILE A 81 16.72 -2.31 -9.33
N THR A 82 15.50 -2.78 -9.13
CA THR A 82 14.92 -3.93 -9.83
C THR A 82 14.10 -3.51 -11.05
N LYS A 83 13.66 -2.25 -11.10
CA LYS A 83 12.97 -1.66 -12.25
C LYS A 83 13.28 -0.17 -12.35
N ASP A 84 13.60 0.30 -13.54
CA ASP A 84 13.80 1.72 -13.82
C ASP A 84 13.20 2.05 -15.18
N THR A 85 12.07 2.75 -15.16
CA THR A 85 11.40 3.25 -16.36
C THR A 85 11.06 4.73 -16.14
N ASN A 86 10.63 5.40 -17.21
CA ASN A 86 10.19 6.80 -17.14
C ASN A 86 9.08 7.05 -16.10
N THR A 87 8.25 6.02 -15.84
CA THR A 87 7.04 6.13 -15.01
C THR A 87 7.12 5.31 -13.73
N THR A 88 8.16 4.52 -13.50
CA THR A 88 8.27 3.64 -12.32
C THR A 88 9.72 3.34 -11.99
N ILE A 89 10.11 3.56 -10.75
CA ILE A 89 11.37 3.08 -10.17
C ILE A 89 11.01 2.09 -9.08
N ARG A 90 11.56 0.88 -9.12
CA ARG A 90 11.44 -0.13 -8.07
C ARG A 90 12.82 -0.51 -7.56
N ALA A 91 12.93 -0.63 -6.25
CA ALA A 91 14.12 -1.12 -5.60
C ALA A 91 13.77 -2.19 -4.56
N SER A 92 14.70 -3.08 -4.30
CA SER A 92 14.57 -4.09 -3.25
C SER A 92 15.67 -3.92 -2.21
N LEU A 93 15.36 -4.30 -0.98
CA LEU A 93 16.32 -4.56 0.08
C LEU A 93 16.23 -6.04 0.44
N GLY A 94 17.34 -6.77 0.31
CA GLY A 94 17.54 -8.07 0.94
C GLY A 94 18.55 -7.94 2.09
N ALA A 95 18.33 -8.63 3.20
CA ALA A 95 19.24 -8.63 4.35
C ALA A 95 19.05 -9.88 5.23
N THR A 96 19.80 -10.00 6.32
CA THR A 96 19.56 -11.06 7.32
C THR A 96 19.24 -10.48 8.70
N LEU A 97 18.40 -11.19 9.46
CA LEU A 97 18.11 -10.87 10.85
C LEU A 97 19.29 -11.29 11.73
N GLY A 98 19.92 -10.34 12.42
CA GLY A 98 21.13 -10.61 13.22
C GLY A 98 20.93 -11.68 14.31
N ALA A 99 19.73 -11.81 14.86
CA ALA A 99 19.44 -12.76 15.94
C ALA A 99 19.19 -14.20 15.46
N THR A 100 18.67 -14.39 14.24
CA THR A 100 18.22 -15.71 13.74
C THR A 100 18.96 -16.16 12.49
N GLY A 101 19.68 -15.26 11.80
CA GLY A 101 20.26 -15.51 10.48
C GLY A 101 19.24 -15.61 9.35
N GLU A 102 17.95 -15.44 9.64
CA GLU A 102 16.88 -15.55 8.65
C GLU A 102 16.98 -14.45 7.59
N SER A 103 16.82 -14.84 6.32
CA SER A 103 16.82 -13.90 5.20
C SER A 103 15.50 -13.14 5.14
N VAL A 104 15.61 -11.82 4.92
CA VAL A 104 14.46 -10.92 4.81
C VAL A 104 14.57 -10.09 3.55
N GLN A 105 13.43 -9.82 2.93
CA GLN A 105 13.36 -8.99 1.74
C GLN A 105 12.07 -8.16 1.72
N TYR A 106 12.17 -6.90 1.25
CA TYR A 106 11.02 -6.10 0.89
C TYR A 106 11.33 -5.23 -0.34
N GLU A 107 10.28 -4.78 -1.03
CA GLU A 107 10.39 -3.87 -2.18
C GLU A 107 9.79 -2.50 -1.87
N VAL A 108 10.34 -1.49 -2.55
CA VAL A 108 9.78 -0.15 -2.62
C VAL A 108 9.56 0.22 -4.09
N GLU A 109 8.37 0.69 -4.40
CA GLU A 109 8.01 1.20 -5.72
C GLU A 109 7.66 2.68 -5.64
N ILE A 110 8.21 3.47 -6.56
CA ILE A 110 7.90 4.88 -6.74
C ILE A 110 7.43 5.07 -8.18
N SER A 111 6.16 5.39 -8.37
CA SER A 111 5.60 5.69 -9.69
C SER A 111 5.57 7.19 -9.98
N CYS A 112 5.37 7.51 -11.26
CA CYS A 112 5.04 8.84 -11.76
C CYS A 112 3.93 8.73 -12.81
N ARG A 113 2.69 8.58 -12.36
CA ARG A 113 1.49 8.41 -13.21
C ARG A 113 0.46 9.53 -13.04
N GLY A 114 0.76 10.49 -12.16
CA GLY A 114 -0.13 11.59 -11.82
C GLY A 114 -0.66 11.47 -10.40
N LEU A 115 -0.78 12.62 -9.75
CA LEU A 115 -1.37 12.72 -8.41
C LEU A 115 -2.89 12.85 -8.52
N PRO A 116 -3.64 12.37 -7.52
CA PRO A 116 -5.04 12.75 -7.38
C PRO A 116 -5.15 14.27 -7.12
N PRO A 117 -6.38 14.82 -7.22
CA PRO A 117 -6.67 16.18 -6.78
C PRO A 117 -6.13 16.49 -5.38
N VAL A 118 -5.76 17.74 -5.14
CA VAL A 118 -5.06 18.17 -3.91
C VAL A 118 -5.88 17.90 -2.65
N GLU A 119 -7.21 17.97 -2.75
CA GLU A 119 -8.16 17.66 -1.68
C GLU A 119 -8.12 16.19 -1.23
N ASN A 120 -7.54 15.30 -2.06
CA ASN A 120 -7.34 13.89 -1.74
C ASN A 120 -5.90 13.54 -1.36
N LEU A 121 -5.08 14.57 -1.13
CA LEU A 121 -3.74 14.45 -0.60
C LEU A 121 -3.73 14.94 0.85
N VAL A 122 -3.12 14.17 1.73
CA VAL A 122 -3.07 14.47 3.16
C VAL A 122 -1.64 14.43 3.67
N HIS A 123 -1.35 15.27 4.65
CA HIS A 123 -0.14 15.20 5.44
C HIS A 123 -0.44 14.50 6.77
N ILE A 124 0.28 13.44 7.10
CA ILE A 124 0.06 12.65 8.31
C ILE A 124 1.32 12.58 9.16
N SER A 125 1.14 12.53 10.47
CA SER A 125 2.21 12.23 11.40
C SER A 125 2.29 10.72 11.60
N VAL A 126 3.39 10.11 11.16
CA VAL A 126 3.72 8.72 11.50
C VAL A 126 4.28 8.72 12.90
N VAL A 127 3.69 7.92 13.80
CA VAL A 127 4.18 7.69 15.16
C VAL A 127 4.75 6.28 15.24
N PRO A 128 6.08 6.10 15.12
CA PRO A 128 6.70 4.79 15.22
C PRO A 128 6.52 4.18 16.61
N PRO A 129 6.45 2.85 16.74
CA PRO A 129 6.61 2.17 18.02
C PRO A 129 7.86 2.67 18.77
N LEU A 130 7.74 2.90 20.09
CA LEU A 130 8.85 3.37 20.93
C LEU A 130 10.11 2.50 20.81
N ALA A 131 9.93 1.19 20.61
CA ALA A 131 11.01 0.23 20.42
C ALA A 131 11.92 0.55 19.21
N TYR A 132 11.42 1.29 18.22
CA TYR A 132 12.20 1.67 17.04
C TYR A 132 13.14 2.85 17.31
N ARG A 133 13.03 3.48 18.50
CA ARG A 133 13.85 4.65 18.90
C ARG A 133 13.83 5.75 17.82
N MET A 134 12.67 5.95 17.22
CA MET A 134 12.46 6.87 16.12
C MET A 134 11.41 7.90 16.52
N THR A 135 11.75 9.18 16.36
CA THR A 135 10.82 10.28 16.64
C THR A 135 9.69 10.29 15.61
N PRO A 136 8.48 10.76 15.96
CA PRO A 136 7.42 11.00 14.98
C PRO A 136 7.90 11.89 13.83
N PHE A 137 7.35 11.65 12.63
CA PHE A 137 7.72 12.39 11.43
C PHE A 137 6.53 12.55 10.49
N GLY A 138 6.54 13.60 9.67
CA GLY A 138 5.49 13.88 8.70
C GLY A 138 5.72 13.14 7.38
N VAL A 139 4.66 12.60 6.79
CA VAL A 139 4.66 12.07 5.41
C VAL A 139 3.43 12.58 4.65
N ASN A 140 3.57 12.78 3.35
CA ASN A 140 2.40 12.96 2.50
C ASN A 140 1.84 11.61 2.07
N SER A 141 0.53 11.52 1.94
CA SER A 141 -0.16 10.29 1.56
C SER A 141 -1.43 10.59 0.77
N TYR A 142 -1.96 9.57 0.08
CA TYR A 142 -3.31 9.58 -0.44
C TYR A 142 -4.29 9.46 0.72
N ASP A 143 -5.39 10.19 0.69
CA ASP A 143 -6.48 9.99 1.63
C ASP A 143 -7.22 8.65 1.38
N ARG A 144 -8.20 8.32 2.23
CA ARG A 144 -9.02 7.11 2.06
C ARG A 144 -9.73 7.04 0.70
N HIS A 145 -10.14 8.18 0.14
CA HIS A 145 -10.89 8.25 -1.11
C HIS A 145 -9.96 7.90 -2.29
N ALA A 146 -8.77 8.49 -2.34
CA ALA A 146 -7.73 8.19 -3.33
C ALA A 146 -7.17 6.78 -3.19
N LEU A 147 -7.01 6.26 -1.96
CA LEU A 147 -6.62 4.87 -1.74
C LEU A 147 -7.67 3.89 -2.28
N ALA A 148 -8.96 4.13 -2.04
CA ALA A 148 -10.04 3.32 -2.60
C ALA A 148 -10.07 3.38 -4.13
N ALA A 149 -9.96 4.58 -4.73
CA ALA A 149 -9.90 4.73 -6.18
C ALA A 149 -8.68 4.03 -6.80
N ALA A 150 -7.53 4.05 -6.12
CA ALA A 150 -6.32 3.34 -6.55
C ALA A 150 -6.48 1.82 -6.44
N LYS A 151 -7.14 1.33 -5.39
CA LYS A 151 -7.46 -0.09 -5.21
C LYS A 151 -8.37 -0.60 -6.30
N LEU A 152 -9.43 0.13 -6.63
CA LEU A 152 -10.35 -0.18 -7.73
C LEU A 152 -9.66 -0.23 -9.09
N ALA A 153 -8.80 0.74 -9.39
CA ALA A 153 -8.05 0.73 -10.63
C ALA A 153 -7.13 -0.48 -10.76
N ALA A 154 -6.51 -0.90 -9.66
CA ALA A 154 -5.60 -2.03 -9.70
C ALA A 154 -6.32 -3.39 -9.60
N LEU A 155 -7.56 -3.45 -9.09
CA LEU A 155 -8.46 -4.60 -9.29
C LEU A 155 -8.80 -4.85 -10.77
N HIS A 156 -8.70 -3.83 -11.63
CA HIS A 156 -8.88 -4.03 -13.06
C HIS A 156 -7.69 -4.78 -13.72
N SER A 157 -6.52 -4.86 -13.06
CA SER A 157 -5.32 -5.48 -13.64
C SER A 157 -5.32 -7.01 -13.45
N ASP A 158 -4.94 -7.75 -14.49
CA ASP A 158 -5.08 -9.21 -14.55
C ASP A 158 -4.11 -9.99 -13.63
N ASN A 159 -3.05 -9.34 -13.14
CA ASN A 159 -1.98 -9.97 -12.36
C ASN A 159 -2.02 -9.67 -10.85
N ARG A 160 -3.11 -9.12 -10.31
CA ARG A 160 -3.14 -8.65 -8.91
C ARG A 160 -3.76 -9.66 -7.93
N SER A 161 -3.10 -9.86 -6.79
CA SER A 161 -3.58 -10.68 -5.68
C SER A 161 -4.80 -10.03 -5.02
N VAL A 162 -5.93 -10.72 -5.15
CA VAL A 162 -7.27 -10.20 -4.89
C VAL A 162 -7.70 -10.30 -3.40
N PRO A 163 -7.29 -11.29 -2.58
CA PRO A 163 -7.76 -11.37 -1.19
C PRO A 163 -7.37 -10.14 -0.34
N ARG A 164 -6.15 -9.63 -0.54
CA ARG A 164 -5.67 -8.44 0.17
C ARG A 164 -6.39 -7.17 -0.27
N ASP A 165 -6.76 -7.08 -1.54
CA ASP A 165 -7.50 -5.94 -2.05
C ASP A 165 -8.93 -5.91 -1.52
N VAL A 166 -9.59 -7.06 -1.40
CA VAL A 166 -10.92 -7.15 -0.75
C VAL A 166 -10.83 -6.73 0.71
N PHE A 167 -9.87 -7.26 1.46
CA PHE A 167 -9.66 -6.88 2.85
C PHE A 167 -9.38 -5.37 3.01
N ASP A 168 -8.49 -4.83 2.17
CA ASP A 168 -8.14 -3.42 2.18
C ASP A 168 -9.33 -2.53 1.80
N LEU A 169 -10.14 -2.92 0.82
CA LEU A 169 -11.34 -2.18 0.45
C LEU A 169 -12.38 -2.20 1.57
N ASN A 170 -12.59 -3.33 2.25
CA ASN A 170 -13.46 -3.36 3.42
C ASN A 170 -12.98 -2.42 4.53
N ASP A 171 -11.68 -2.39 4.81
CA ASP A 171 -11.09 -1.47 5.80
C ASP A 171 -11.33 0.00 5.38
N LEU A 172 -11.12 0.34 4.12
CA LEU A 172 -11.40 1.68 3.58
C LEU A 172 -12.89 2.05 3.66
N ILE A 173 -13.79 1.10 3.36
CA ILE A 173 -15.25 1.29 3.48
C ILE A 173 -15.62 1.58 4.93
N ALA A 174 -15.09 0.79 5.88
CA ALA A 174 -15.33 0.99 7.31
C ALA A 174 -14.84 2.37 7.81
N HIS A 175 -13.81 2.92 7.16
CA HIS A 175 -13.29 4.27 7.44
C HIS A 175 -13.98 5.39 6.62
N GLY A 176 -15.10 5.08 5.95
CA GLY A 176 -15.90 6.08 5.23
C GLY A 176 -15.27 6.55 3.92
N ALA A 177 -14.54 5.67 3.22
CA ALA A 177 -14.07 5.97 1.87
C ALA A 177 -15.26 6.16 0.91
N ASN A 178 -15.10 7.11 0.00
CA ASN A 178 -16.05 7.40 -1.07
C ASN A 178 -15.27 7.92 -2.30
N PRO A 179 -14.87 7.05 -3.23
CA PRO A 179 -14.06 7.43 -4.38
C PRO A 179 -14.87 8.01 -5.54
N VAL A 180 -16.18 8.24 -5.42
CA VAL A 180 -17.08 8.57 -6.55
C VAL A 180 -16.60 9.76 -7.39
N SER A 181 -16.16 10.86 -6.76
CA SER A 181 -15.65 12.02 -7.49
C SER A 181 -14.40 11.69 -8.33
N LEU A 182 -13.49 10.90 -7.77
CA LEU A 182 -12.27 10.43 -8.44
C LEU A 182 -12.56 9.45 -9.57
N LEU A 183 -13.57 8.59 -9.38
CA LEU A 183 -14.01 7.66 -10.42
C LEU A 183 -14.65 8.41 -11.60
N ARG A 184 -15.51 9.39 -11.31
CA ARG A 184 -16.15 10.25 -12.33
C ARG A 184 -15.11 11.01 -13.16
N ALA A 185 -14.06 11.52 -12.50
CA ALA A 185 -12.96 12.23 -13.17
C ALA A 185 -12.11 11.36 -14.11
N ARG A 186 -12.12 10.02 -13.96
CA ARG A 186 -11.40 9.10 -14.86
C ARG A 186 -12.11 8.83 -16.19
N ALA A 187 -13.37 9.26 -16.30
CA ALA A 187 -14.07 9.62 -17.54
C ALA A 187 -13.98 8.68 -18.77
N GLU A 188 -13.97 7.35 -18.57
CA GLU A 188 -14.50 6.44 -19.60
C GLU A 188 -15.63 5.57 -19.01
N PRO A 189 -16.89 5.78 -19.40
CA PRO A 189 -18.03 4.97 -18.93
C PRO A 189 -17.84 3.46 -19.16
N GLY A 190 -17.10 3.08 -20.22
CA GLY A 190 -16.73 1.69 -20.48
C GLY A 190 -15.79 1.11 -19.42
N TRP A 191 -14.84 1.92 -18.94
CA TRP A 191 -13.91 1.53 -17.86
C TRP A 191 -14.65 1.33 -16.54
N LEU A 192 -15.56 2.23 -16.17
CA LEU A 192 -16.34 2.14 -14.93
C LEU A 192 -17.16 0.84 -14.89
N ARG A 193 -17.87 0.51 -15.97
CA ARG A 193 -18.61 -0.76 -16.08
C ARG A 193 -17.69 -1.98 -15.97
N ALA A 194 -16.54 -1.94 -16.64
CA ALA A 194 -15.58 -3.04 -16.57
C ALA A 194 -14.98 -3.21 -15.17
N VAL A 195 -14.81 -2.13 -14.40
CA VAL A 195 -14.37 -2.18 -12.99
C VAL A 195 -15.42 -2.83 -12.10
N SER A 196 -16.70 -2.44 -12.20
CA SER A 196 -17.77 -3.10 -11.42
C SER A 196 -17.85 -4.60 -11.75
N ALA A 197 -17.91 -4.95 -13.04
CA ALA A 197 -17.98 -6.35 -13.46
C ALA A 197 -16.78 -7.17 -12.94
N LYS A 198 -15.55 -6.68 -13.09
CA LYS A 198 -14.36 -7.36 -12.56
C LYS A 198 -14.36 -7.42 -11.04
N ALA A 199 -14.82 -6.39 -10.33
CA ALA A 199 -14.87 -6.40 -8.87
C ALA A 199 -15.84 -7.47 -8.35
N ILE A 200 -17.04 -7.58 -8.95
CA ILE A 200 -18.03 -8.61 -8.61
C ILE A 200 -17.50 -10.01 -8.93
N GLU A 201 -16.98 -10.21 -10.15
CA GLU A 201 -16.40 -11.49 -10.55
C GLU A 201 -15.29 -11.93 -9.59
N ARG A 202 -14.37 -11.01 -9.27
CA ARG A 202 -13.20 -11.31 -8.45
C ARG A 202 -13.54 -11.53 -6.98
N THR A 203 -14.43 -10.74 -6.41
CA THR A 203 -14.89 -10.95 -5.02
C THR A 203 -15.62 -12.28 -4.88
N GLY A 204 -16.43 -12.69 -5.87
CA GLY A 204 -17.11 -13.99 -5.87
C GLY A 204 -16.20 -15.19 -6.15
N ALA A 205 -15.08 -15.00 -6.86
CA ALA A 205 -14.17 -16.09 -7.23
C ALA A 205 -13.14 -16.46 -6.12
N ILE A 206 -12.98 -15.64 -5.08
CA ILE A 206 -12.04 -15.91 -3.99
C ILE A 206 -12.74 -16.69 -2.88
N GLY A 207 -12.56 -18.01 -2.88
CA GLY A 207 -12.96 -18.84 -1.75
C GLY A 207 -12.07 -18.62 -0.51
N TRP A 208 -12.59 -19.08 0.63
CA TRP A 208 -11.91 -19.01 1.93
C TRP A 208 -10.49 -19.58 1.91
N ASP A 209 -10.26 -20.73 1.27
CA ASP A 209 -8.95 -21.38 1.24
C ASP A 209 -7.85 -20.47 0.69
N ARG A 210 -8.18 -19.69 -0.34
CA ARG A 210 -7.26 -18.74 -0.96
C ARG A 210 -7.02 -17.53 -0.05
N ALA A 211 -8.06 -17.02 0.61
CA ALA A 211 -7.91 -15.96 1.61
C ALA A 211 -7.07 -16.41 2.80
N TYR A 212 -7.32 -17.62 3.31
CA TYR A 212 -6.56 -18.23 4.38
C TYR A 212 -5.08 -18.37 4.02
N ALA A 213 -4.75 -18.81 2.81
CA ALA A 213 -3.36 -18.94 2.38
C ALA A 213 -2.66 -17.59 2.12
N GLU A 214 -3.35 -16.63 1.50
CA GLU A 214 -2.70 -15.41 0.95
C GLU A 214 -2.81 -14.15 1.85
N LEU A 215 -3.80 -14.11 2.75
CA LEU A 215 -4.11 -12.96 3.62
C LEU A 215 -3.82 -13.25 5.10
N VAL A 216 -4.33 -14.36 5.64
CA VAL A 216 -4.28 -14.64 7.10
C VAL A 216 -2.86 -14.63 7.69
N PRO A 217 -1.80 -15.15 7.02
CA PRO A 217 -0.43 -15.10 7.54
C PRO A 217 0.11 -13.69 7.74
N TYR A 218 -0.53 -12.69 7.12
CA TYR A 218 -0.14 -11.29 7.21
C TYR A 218 -0.99 -10.48 8.18
N LEU A 219 -2.04 -11.08 8.76
CA LEU A 219 -2.87 -10.42 9.76
C LEU A 219 -2.26 -10.52 11.16
N PRO A 220 -2.50 -9.53 12.05
CA PRO A 220 -2.25 -9.70 13.47
C PRO A 220 -3.09 -10.85 14.00
N LYS A 221 -2.57 -11.57 15.00
CA LYS A 221 -3.22 -12.74 15.58
C LYS A 221 -4.70 -12.51 15.93
N SER A 222 -5.01 -11.37 16.55
CA SER A 222 -6.38 -11.01 16.92
C SER A 222 -7.33 -10.84 15.72
N ALA A 223 -6.84 -10.35 14.59
CA ALA A 223 -7.63 -10.20 13.37
C ALA A 223 -7.74 -11.53 12.61
N ALA A 224 -6.68 -12.33 12.61
CA ALA A 224 -6.66 -13.67 12.02
C ALA A 224 -7.65 -14.61 12.71
N GLU A 225 -7.70 -14.61 14.04
CA GLU A 225 -8.64 -15.43 14.84
C GLU A 225 -10.10 -15.02 14.64
N GLN A 226 -10.32 -13.79 14.19
CA GLN A 226 -11.63 -13.25 13.89
C GLN A 226 -12.04 -13.45 12.43
N LEU A 227 -11.24 -14.15 11.62
CA LEU A 227 -11.58 -14.38 10.22
C LEU A 227 -11.81 -15.88 10.00
N ASP A 228 -13.01 -16.21 9.51
CA ASP A 228 -13.42 -17.54 9.10
C ASP A 228 -14.10 -17.48 7.73
N ALA A 229 -14.54 -18.64 7.21
CA ALA A 229 -15.19 -18.72 5.90
C ALA A 229 -16.44 -17.85 5.82
N SER A 230 -17.29 -17.84 6.85
CA SER A 230 -18.53 -17.06 6.86
C SER A 230 -18.25 -15.56 6.85
N ARG A 231 -17.30 -15.11 7.68
CA ARG A 231 -16.91 -13.70 7.74
C ARG A 231 -16.21 -13.26 6.45
N TRP A 232 -15.46 -14.15 5.83
CA TRP A 232 -14.87 -13.88 4.53
C TRP A 232 -15.93 -13.64 3.45
N ASP A 233 -16.96 -14.48 3.41
CA ASP A 233 -18.08 -14.32 2.47
C ASP A 233 -18.83 -12.99 2.71
N ASP A 234 -19.08 -12.63 3.97
CA ASP A 234 -19.69 -11.34 4.34
C ASP A 234 -18.83 -10.14 3.88
N LEU A 235 -17.50 -10.23 4.01
CA LEU A 235 -16.58 -9.20 3.53
C LEU A 235 -16.63 -9.06 2.01
N CYS A 236 -16.59 -10.18 1.29
CA CYS A 236 -16.69 -10.20 -0.16
C CYS A 236 -17.99 -9.57 -0.64
N LEU A 237 -19.12 -9.95 -0.04
CA LEU A 237 -20.43 -9.40 -0.37
C LEU A 237 -20.49 -7.89 -0.14
N ARG A 238 -20.11 -7.42 1.05
CA ARG A 238 -20.11 -5.99 1.37
C ARG A 238 -19.25 -5.17 0.40
N VAL A 239 -18.05 -5.68 0.09
CA VAL A 239 -17.15 -5.01 -0.86
C VAL A 239 -17.77 -4.97 -2.25
N ALA A 240 -18.33 -6.08 -2.73
CA ALA A 240 -18.98 -6.14 -4.05
C ALA A 240 -20.13 -5.13 -4.16
N GLU A 241 -21.05 -5.12 -3.19
CA GLU A 241 -22.20 -4.22 -3.15
C GLU A 241 -21.78 -2.74 -3.10
N THR A 242 -20.81 -2.41 -2.24
CA THR A 242 -20.35 -1.04 -2.06
C THR A 242 -19.61 -0.53 -3.29
N VAL A 243 -18.78 -1.37 -3.91
CA VAL A 243 -18.06 -1.01 -5.14
C VAL A 243 -19.03 -0.81 -6.29
N ASP A 244 -20.04 -1.67 -6.44
CA ASP A 244 -21.07 -1.50 -7.46
C ASP A 244 -21.85 -0.20 -7.27
N ALA A 245 -22.19 0.14 -6.02
CA ALA A 245 -22.82 1.42 -5.69
C ALA A 245 -21.93 2.62 -6.08
N TRP A 246 -20.65 2.63 -5.70
CA TRP A 246 -19.73 3.70 -6.10
C TRP A 246 -19.60 3.85 -7.61
N VAL A 247 -19.59 2.74 -8.35
CA VAL A 247 -19.52 2.77 -9.81
C VAL A 247 -20.80 3.33 -10.42
N LYS A 248 -21.98 2.93 -9.93
CA LYS A 248 -23.28 3.46 -10.38
C LYS A 248 -23.39 4.96 -10.14
N ASP A 249 -22.96 5.45 -8.97
CA ASP A 249 -22.99 6.87 -8.63
C ASP A 249 -21.97 7.71 -9.43
N ALA A 250 -20.94 7.07 -9.99
CA ALA A 250 -19.90 7.71 -10.78
C ALA A 250 -20.22 7.80 -12.29
N GLN A 251 -21.22 7.05 -12.77
CA GLN A 251 -21.73 7.10 -14.16
C GLN A 251 -22.58 8.35 -14.39
#